data_AF-A0A973AS34-F1
#
_entry.id   AF-A0A973AS34-F1
#
_cell.length_a   1.000
_cell.length_b   1.000
_cell.length_c   1.000
_cell.angle_alpha   90.00
_cell.angle_beta   90.00
_cell.angle_gamma   90.00
#
_symmetry.space_group_name_H-M   'P 1'
#
loop_
_entity.id
_entity.type
_entity.pdbx_description
1 polymer ?
#
loop_
_entity_poly.entity_id
_entity_poly.type
_entity_poly.pdbx_seq_one_letter_code
_entity_poly.pdbx_strand_id
1 'polypeptide(L)' 'TTYKDNQLGKRRTTKNEAIRLMLKDPNLIKRPLIIKDNKAYQGFDEKSLLDFVTLQAAALAAAAVVHVVPALTETV' A
#
# COMPACT_ATOMS: atom_id res chain seq x y z
N THR A 1 -7.88 -20.38 15.26
CA THR A 1 -7.80 -19.74 13.93
C THR A 1 -6.86 -20.59 13.14
N THR A 2 -7.16 -20.85 11.86
CA THR A 2 -6.40 -21.73 10.97
C THR A 2 -4.87 -21.52 11.05
N TYR A 3 -4.42 -20.31 11.37
CA TYR A 3 -3.03 -19.98 11.67
C TYR A 3 -2.44 -20.75 12.87
N LYS A 4 -3.13 -20.73 14.01
CA LYS A 4 -2.73 -21.43 15.25
C LYS A 4 -2.90 -22.94 15.09
N ASP A 5 -3.98 -23.35 14.45
CA ASP A 5 -4.37 -24.76 14.30
C ASP A 5 -3.38 -25.52 13.38
N ASN A 6 -2.81 -24.85 12.38
CA ASN A 6 -1.76 -25.39 11.51
C ASN A 6 -0.32 -25.12 11.98
N GLN A 7 -0.13 -24.57 13.19
CA GLN A 7 1.19 -24.25 13.76
C GLN A 7 2.10 -23.45 12.83
N LEU A 8 1.51 -22.54 12.03
CA LEU A 8 2.21 -21.81 10.97
C LEU A 8 3.29 -20.85 11.50
N GLY A 9 3.35 -20.61 12.82
CA GLY A 9 4.43 -19.88 13.47
C GLY A 9 5.70 -20.70 13.74
N LYS A 10 5.63 -22.04 13.71
CA LYS A 10 6.77 -22.94 13.99
C LYS A 10 7.43 -23.48 12.74
N ARG A 11 6.66 -23.69 11.66
CA ARG A 11 7.15 -24.19 10.38
C ARG A 11 7.53 -23.03 9.46
N ARG A 12 8.77 -23.01 8.96
CA ARG A 12 9.16 -22.09 7.88
C ARG A 12 8.45 -22.52 6.60
N THR A 13 7.39 -21.78 6.28
CA THR A 13 6.63 -21.93 5.04
C THR A 13 7.37 -21.21 3.91
N THR A 14 7.47 -21.83 2.73
CA THR A 14 8.05 -21.13 1.56
C THR A 14 7.09 -20.05 1.05
N LYS A 15 7.57 -19.05 0.28
CA LYS A 15 6.70 -17.99 -0.27
C LYS A 15 5.51 -18.56 -1.06
N ASN A 16 5.75 -19.55 -1.93
CA ASN A 16 4.71 -20.18 -2.74
C ASN A 16 3.70 -20.96 -1.90
N GLU A 17 4.17 -21.67 -0.88
CA GLU A 17 3.31 -22.42 0.04
C GLU A 17 2.45 -21.46 0.88
N ALA A 18 3.01 -20.33 1.32
CA ALA A 18 2.26 -19.29 2.02
C ALA A 18 1.14 -18.71 1.15
N ILE A 19 1.43 -18.43 -0.14
CA ILE A 19 0.42 -17.97 -1.10
C ILE A 19 -0.69 -19.01 -1.27
N ARG A 20 -0.35 -20.29 -1.45
CA ARG A 20 -1.34 -21.38 -1.56
C ARG A 20 -2.21 -21.51 -0.32
N LEU A 21 -1.63 -21.33 0.87
CA LEU A 21 -2.37 -21.34 2.13
C LEU A 21 -3.32 -20.15 2.24
N MET A 22 -2.87 -18.93 1.88
CA MET A 22 -3.70 -17.73 1.85
C MET A 22 -4.85 -17.84 0.85
N LEU A 23 -4.63 -18.51 -0.30
CA LEU A 23 -5.68 -18.81 -1.27
C LEU A 23 -6.70 -19.82 -0.72
N LYS A 24 -6.25 -20.83 0.03
CA LYS A 24 -7.10 -21.86 0.62
C LYS A 24 -7.94 -21.33 1.78
N ASP A 25 -7.36 -20.48 2.63
CA ASP A 25 -8.07 -19.79 3.71
C ASP A 25 -7.79 -18.27 3.64
N PRO A 26 -8.70 -17.50 3.04
CA PRO A 26 -8.57 -16.05 2.90
C PRO A 26 -8.52 -15.29 4.23
N ASN A 27 -8.91 -15.90 5.36
CA ASN A 27 -8.83 -15.26 6.68
C ASN A 27 -7.39 -15.21 7.22
N LEU A 28 -6.45 -15.90 6.56
CA LEU A 28 -5.02 -15.78 6.83
C LEU A 28 -4.44 -14.45 6.30
N ILE A 29 -5.18 -13.72 5.47
CA ILE A 29 -4.77 -12.42 4.93
C ILE A 29 -5.24 -11.33 5.90
N LYS A 30 -4.32 -10.44 6.30
CA LYS A 30 -4.68 -9.26 7.12
C LYS A 30 -5.63 -8.35 6.37
N ARG A 31 -6.67 -7.86 7.07
CA ARG A 31 -7.69 -6.96 6.54
C ARG A 31 -7.79 -5.70 7.41
N PRO A 32 -8.18 -4.54 6.85
CA PRO A 32 -8.33 -4.25 5.42
C PRO A 32 -7.00 -4.38 4.65
N LEU A 33 -7.10 -4.65 3.35
CA LEU A 33 -5.98 -4.65 2.40
C LEU A 33 -6.32 -3.65 1.29
N ILE A 34 -5.48 -2.62 1.13
CA ILE A 34 -5.67 -1.59 0.12
C ILE A 34 -4.39 -1.53 -0.71
N ILE A 35 -4.54 -1.54 -2.04
CA ILE A 35 -3.42 -1.46 -2.99
C ILE A 35 -3.61 -0.21 -3.85
N LYS A 36 -2.58 0.65 -3.88
CA LYS A 36 -2.59 1.92 -4.61
C LYS A 36 -1.18 2.30 -5.01
N ASP A 37 -0.95 2.68 -6.27
CA ASP A 37 0.36 3.15 -6.79
C ASP A 37 1.54 2.24 -6.43
N ASN A 38 1.37 0.93 -6.59
CA ASN A 38 2.37 -0.10 -6.23
C ASN A 38 2.76 -0.13 -4.73
N LYS A 39 1.96 0.48 -3.86
CA LYS A 39 2.05 0.41 -2.39
C LYS A 39 0.87 -0.39 -1.84
N ALA A 40 1.09 -1.07 -0.72
CA ALA A 40 0.07 -1.85 -0.03
C ALA A 40 -0.07 -1.38 1.42
N TYR A 41 -1.31 -1.21 1.87
CA TYR A 41 -1.69 -0.98 3.25
C TYR A 41 -2.43 -2.21 3.79
N GLN A 42 -2.06 -2.67 4.98
CA GLN A 42 -2.60 -3.90 5.58
C GLN A 42 -2.92 -3.72 7.06
N GLY A 43 -4.09 -4.21 7.48
CA GLY A 43 -4.59 -4.03 8.85
C GLY A 43 -5.32 -2.70 9.02
N PHE A 44 -5.90 -2.46 10.18
CA PHE A 44 -6.61 -1.21 10.47
C PHE A 44 -5.86 -0.41 11.54
N ASP A 45 -5.49 0.80 11.18
CA ASP A 45 -4.99 1.88 12.01
C ASP A 45 -5.49 3.18 11.38
N GLU A 46 -6.32 3.93 12.10
CA GLU A 46 -7.08 5.06 11.57
C GLU A 46 -6.17 6.12 10.94
N LYS A 47 -5.14 6.54 11.66
CA LYS A 47 -4.21 7.57 11.19
C LYS A 47 -3.47 7.12 9.94
N SER A 48 -2.86 5.94 9.98
CA SER A 48 -2.10 5.40 8.85
C SER A 48 -2.97 5.12 7.63
N LEU A 49 -4.24 4.75 7.85
CA LEU A 49 -5.21 4.56 6.76
C LEU A 49 -5.51 5.89 6.05
N LEU A 50 -5.84 6.93 6.83
CA LEU A 50 -6.13 8.25 6.30
C LEU A 50 -4.93 8.79 5.52
N ASP A 51 -3.73 8.69 6.07
CA ASP A 51 -2.51 9.10 5.38
C ASP A 51 -2.33 8.33 4.05
N PHE A 52 -2.50 7.00 4.07
CA PHE A 52 -2.34 6.15 2.89
C PHE A 52 -3.34 6.49 1.77
N VAL A 53 -4.58 6.81 2.11
CA VAL A 53 -5.62 7.15 1.13
C VAL A 53 -5.44 8.58 0.61
N THR A 54 -5.05 9.52 1.47
CA THR A 54 -4.94 10.96 1.15
C THR A 54 -3.62 11.36 0.49
N LEU A 55 -2.56 10.55 0.58
CA LEU A 55 -1.21 10.83 0.04
C LEU A 55 -1.13 11.14 -1.47
N GLN A 56 -2.23 11.02 -2.22
CA GLN A 56 -2.31 11.46 -3.62
C GLN A 56 -2.70 12.92 -3.80
N ALA A 57 -3.39 13.54 -2.83
CA ALA A 57 -3.76 14.96 -2.91
C ALA A 57 -2.53 15.88 -2.82
N ALA A 58 -1.57 15.55 -1.96
CA ALA A 58 -0.35 16.35 -1.78
C ALA A 58 0.66 16.19 -2.93
N ALA A 59 0.77 14.99 -3.51
CA ALA A 59 1.70 14.73 -4.62
C ALA A 59 1.26 15.39 -5.94
N LEU A 60 -0.06 15.45 -6.22
CA LEU A 60 -0.57 16.21 -7.38
C LEU A 60 -0.37 17.72 -7.21
N ALA A 61 -0.51 18.24 -5.98
CA ALA A 61 -0.28 19.67 -5.71
C ALA A 61 1.20 20.07 -5.90
N ALA A 62 2.15 19.20 -5.51
CA ALA A 62 3.57 19.46 -5.71
C ALA A 62 4.01 19.37 -7.18
N ALA A 63 3.39 18.49 -7.98
CA ALA A 63 3.70 18.35 -9.40
C ALA A 63 3.21 19.54 -10.25
N ALA A 64 2.14 20.23 -9.84
CA ALA A 64 1.60 21.39 -10.54
C ALA A 64 2.50 22.65 -10.45
N VAL A 65 3.36 22.75 -9.44
CA VAL A 65 4.22 23.94 -9.22
C VAL A 65 5.40 23.98 -10.21
N VAL A 66 5.84 22.84 -10.74
CA VAL A 66 7.04 22.79 -11.62
C VAL A 66 6.74 23.19 -13.07
N HIS A 67 5.46 23.28 -13.47
CA HIS A 67 5.08 23.60 -14.86
C HIS A 67 4.83 25.08 -15.16
N VAL A 68 4.93 25.98 -14.17
CA VAL A 68 4.88 27.43 -14.41
C VAL A 68 6.31 27.96 -14.58
N VAL A 69 6.89 27.72 -15.75
CA VAL A 69 7.96 28.56 -16.26
C VAL A 69 7.28 29.81 -16.84
N PRO A 70 7.45 31.03 -16.28
CA PRO A 70 7.11 32.22 -17.03
C PRO A 70 8.25 32.46 -18.01
N ALA A 71 7.98 32.09 -19.27
CA ALA A 71 8.63 32.70 -20.40
C ALA A 71 8.39 34.22 -20.39
N LEU A 72 9.29 34.94 -21.05
CA LEU A 72 9.24 36.36 -21.46
C LEU A 72 9.88 37.36 -20.50
N THR A 73 11.14 37.69 -20.76
CA THR A 73 11.52 39.05 -21.23
C THR A 73 12.80 38.96 -22.08
N GLU A 74 12.65 38.83 -23.39
CA GLU A 74 13.53 39.54 -24.34
C GLU A 74 13.09 41.02 -24.31
N THR A 75 14.03 41.96 -24.20
CA THR A 75 14.27 43.02 -25.21
C THR A 75 15.20 44.12 -24.68
N VAL A 76 16.23 44.39 -25.51
CA VAL A 76 17.06 45.60 -25.72
C VAL A 76 18.13 45.94 -24.68
#